data_AF-A0A8T4P182-F1
#
_entry.id   AF-A0A8T4P182-F1
#
_cell.length_a   1.000
_cell.length_b   1.000
_cell.length_c   1.000
_cell.angle_alpha   90.00
_cell.angle_beta   90.00
_cell.angle_gamma   90.00
#
_symmetry.space_group_name_H-M   'P 1'
#
loop_
_entity.id
_entity.type
_entity.pdbx_description
1 polymer ?
#
loop_
_entity_poly.entity_id
_entity_poly.type
_entity_poly.pdbx_seq_one_letter_code
_entity_poly.pdbx_strand_id
1 'polypeptide(L)' 'MGFLSKLKEKLGTSQSDMFEEAEHGYVELGSEANIDTKSRLMVRPFVIEEFEHIKPILDALREGHTIALINIKPL' A
#
# COMPACT_ATOMS: atom_id res chain seq x y z
N MET A 1 -42.11 -25.04 -32.17
CA MET A 1 -41.77 -24.27 -30.96
C MET A 1 -40.54 -23.41 -31.26
N GLY A 2 -40.67 -22.10 -31.53
CA GLY A 2 -39.47 -21.33 -31.91
C GLY A 2 -39.60 -19.81 -32.05
N PHE A 3 -40.79 -19.23 -31.91
CA PHE A 3 -40.98 -17.78 -32.12
C PHE A 3 -40.86 -16.94 -30.84
N LEU A 4 -41.06 -17.52 -29.64
CA LEU A 4 -40.97 -16.80 -28.36
C LEU A 4 -39.53 -16.65 -27.81
N SER A 5 -38.58 -17.47 -28.28
CA SER A 5 -37.17 -17.39 -27.84
C SER A 5 -36.47 -16.14 -28.36
N LYS A 6 -36.77 -15.74 -29.60
CA LYS A 6 -36.11 -14.60 -30.27
C LYS A 6 -36.51 -13.24 -29.69
N LEU A 7 -37.68 -13.15 -29.05
CA LEU A 7 -38.16 -11.92 -28.41
C LEU A 7 -37.54 -11.71 -27.02
N LYS A 8 -37.27 -12.80 -26.28
CA LYS A 8 -36.56 -12.76 -24.99
C LYS A 8 -35.10 -12.34 -25.14
N GLU A 9 -34.46 -12.76 -26.23
CA GLU A 9 -33.06 -12.47 -26.52
C GLU A 9 -32.80 -11.00 -26.85
N LYS A 10 -33.78 -10.29 -27.43
CA LYS A 10 -33.66 -8.84 -27.72
C LYS A 10 -34.03 -7.92 -26.56
N LEU A 11 -34.67 -8.42 -25.50
CA LEU A 11 -35.03 -7.63 -24.31
C LEU A 11 -33.95 -7.68 -23.21
N GLY A 12 -33.07 -8.69 -23.23
CA GLY A 12 -32.02 -8.87 -22.23
C GLY A 12 -30.73 -8.08 -22.48
N THR A 13 -30.59 -7.40 -23.62
CA THR A 13 -29.28 -6.91 -24.11
C THR A 13 -29.23 -5.40 -24.32
N SER A 14 -29.94 -4.62 -23.50
CA SER A 14 -29.93 -3.16 -23.66
C SER A 14 -29.84 -2.36 -22.36
N GLN A 15 -29.43 -2.97 -21.24
CA GLN A 15 -29.27 -2.24 -19.98
C GLN A 15 -27.96 -2.51 -19.21
N SER A 16 -27.08 -3.39 -19.70
CA SER A 16 -25.79 -3.68 -19.04
C SER A 16 -24.60 -2.92 -19.61
N ASP A 17 -24.71 -2.34 -20.82
CA ASP A 17 -23.54 -1.86 -21.57
C ASP A 17 -23.43 -0.32 -21.59
N MET A 18 -23.96 0.36 -20.56
CA MET A 18 -23.87 1.83 -20.40
C MET A 18 -23.23 2.26 -19.07
N PHE A 19 -22.53 1.34 -18.40
CA PHE A 19 -21.64 1.64 -17.27
C PHE A 19 -20.18 1.28 -17.61
N GLU A 20 -19.73 1.61 -18.83
CA GLU A 20 -18.29 1.81 -19.08
C GLU A 20 -17.91 3.22 -18.61
N GLU A 21 -18.10 3.48 -17.32
CA GLU A 21 -17.57 4.68 -16.68
C GLU A 21 -16.13 4.37 -16.25
N ALA A 22 -15.21 4.66 -17.18
CA ALA A 22 -13.84 5.09 -16.92
C ALA A 22 -13.20 4.62 -15.58
N GLU A 23 -13.02 3.31 -15.38
CA GLU A 23 -12.04 2.83 -14.41
C GLU A 23 -10.65 2.94 -15.03
N HIS A 24 -10.11 4.16 -14.98
CA HIS A 24 -8.69 4.41 -15.13
C HIS A 24 -7.94 3.37 -14.30
N GLY A 25 -7.17 2.52 -14.97
CA GLY A 25 -6.38 1.45 -14.36
C GLY A 25 -5.33 2.01 -13.42
N TYR A 26 -5.73 2.28 -12.19
CA TYR A 26 -4.82 2.47 -11.08
C TYR A 26 -4.50 1.08 -10.54
N VAL A 27 -3.25 0.66 -10.72
CA VAL A 27 -2.71 -0.48 -10.01
C VAL A 27 -2.54 -0.04 -8.56
N GLU A 28 -3.43 -0.50 -7.68
CA GLU A 28 -3.17 -0.44 -6.25
C GLU A 28 -1.92 -1.27 -5.97
N LEU A 29 -0.80 -0.59 -5.70
CA LEU A 29 0.36 -1.23 -5.12
C LEU A 29 -0.07 -1.68 -3.73
N GLY A 30 -0.41 -2.95 -3.60
CA GLY A 30 -0.70 -3.56 -2.31
C GLY A 30 0.43 -3.21 -1.35
N SER A 31 0.15 -2.36 -0.36
CA SER A 31 1.01 -2.17 0.80
C SER A 31 0.84 -3.36 1.75
N GLU A 32 0.79 -4.57 1.19
CA GLU A 32 1.08 -5.79 1.91
C GLU A 32 2.59 -5.80 2.10
N ALA A 33 3.06 -4.87 2.95
CA ALA A 33 4.25 -5.13 3.71
C ALA A 33 4.00 -6.53 4.26
N ASN A 34 4.80 -7.50 3.82
CA ASN A 34 4.83 -8.80 4.43
C ASN A 34 5.23 -8.52 5.88
N ILE A 35 4.24 -8.26 6.74
CA ILE A 35 4.42 -8.14 8.18
C ILE A 35 4.67 -9.57 8.59
N ASP A 36 5.91 -9.99 8.34
CA ASP A 36 6.44 -11.23 8.84
C ASP A 36 6.23 -11.15 10.36
N THR A 37 5.30 -11.96 10.84
CA THR A 37 4.78 -11.91 12.22
C THR A 37 5.85 -12.29 13.25
N LYS A 38 7.08 -12.58 12.79
CA LYS A 38 8.29 -12.81 13.59
C LYS A 38 9.40 -11.78 13.33
N SER A 39 9.07 -10.56 12.92
CA SER A 39 10.07 -9.49 12.82
C SER A 39 10.71 -9.23 14.19
N ARG A 40 12.00 -9.56 14.31
CA ARG A 40 12.77 -9.39 15.55
C ARG A 40 12.96 -7.90 15.78
N LEU A 41 12.43 -7.37 16.88
CA LEU A 41 12.64 -5.98 17.26
C LEU A 41 14.14 -5.72 17.49
N MET A 42 14.66 -4.71 16.80
CA MET A 42 16.05 -4.27 16.86
C MET A 42 16.14 -2.98 17.67
N VAL A 43 16.88 -2.98 18.78
CA VAL A 43 17.12 -1.75 19.56
C VAL A 43 18.47 -1.18 19.15
N ARG A 44 18.50 0.06 18.64
CA ARG A 44 19.73 0.74 18.20
C ARG A 44 19.89 2.11 18.87
N PRO A 45 20.96 2.34 19.64
CA PRO A 45 21.26 3.66 20.19
C PRO A 45 21.94 4.55 19.14
N PHE A 46 21.61 5.84 19.18
CA PHE A 46 22.16 6.90 18.34
C PHE A 46 22.51 8.13 19.17
N VAL A 47 23.52 8.87 18.74
CA VAL A 47 23.88 10.18 19.32
C VAL A 47 23.86 11.22 18.20
N ILE A 48 23.06 12.26 18.36
CA ILE A 48 23.06 13.39 17.45
C ILE A 48 24.06 14.42 17.98
N GLU A 49 25.07 14.72 17.17
CA GLU A 49 26.09 15.75 17.42
C GLU A 49 26.06 16.83 16.32
N GLU A 50 25.68 16.45 15.10
CA GLU A 50 25.49 17.33 13.95
C GLU A 50 24.23 16.93 13.16
N PHE A 51 23.75 17.80 12.27
CA PHE A 51 22.50 17.60 11.52
C PHE A 51 22.57 16.38 10.58
N GLU A 52 23.76 16.05 10.12
CA GLU A 52 24.08 14.93 9.24
C GLU A 52 23.72 13.59 9.87
N HIS A 53 23.76 13.49 11.21
CA HIS A 53 23.44 12.27 11.97
C HIS A 53 21.95 11.89 11.92
N ILE A 54 21.08 12.74 11.39
CA ILE A 54 19.66 12.42 11.22
C ILE A 54 19.44 11.35 10.15
N LYS A 55 20.25 11.35 9.07
CA LYS A 55 20.02 10.42 7.94
C LYS A 55 20.12 8.94 8.36
N PRO A 56 21.17 8.50 9.06
CA PRO A 56 21.28 7.10 9.50
C PRO A 56 20.16 6.66 10.45
N ILE A 57 19.61 7.57 11.26
CA ILE A 57 18.48 7.28 12.16
C ILE A 57 17.22 7.01 11.35
N LEU A 58 16.93 7.87 10.37
CA LEU A 58 15.77 7.70 9.49
C LEU A 58 15.88 6.41 8.66
N ASP A 59 17.07 6.09 8.17
CA ASP A 59 17.29 4.85 7.42
C ASP A 59 17.05 3.61 8.27
N ALA A 60 17.50 3.62 9.53
CA ALA A 60 17.23 2.52 10.46
C ALA A 60 15.74 2.38 10.82
N LEU A 61 15.00 3.49 10.90
CA LEU A 61 13.55 3.47 11.17
C LEU A 61 12.73 3.00 9.96
N ARG A 62 13.21 3.26 8.73
CA ARG A 62 12.56 2.78 7.49
C ARG A 62 12.52 1.26 7.39
N GLU A 63 13.40 0.55 8.10
CA GLU A 63 13.39 -0.92 8.19
C GLU A 63 12.12 -1.46 8.90
N GLY A 64 11.39 -0.63 9.66
CA GLY A 64 10.06 -0.96 10.19
C GLY A 64 10.03 -1.85 11.45
N HIS A 65 11.17 -2.39 11.88
CA HIS A 65 11.30 -3.20 13.11
C HIS A 65 12.37 -2.68 14.07
N THR A 66 12.77 -1.41 13.94
CA THR A 66 13.84 -0.81 14.73
C THR A 66 13.28 0.20 15.75
N ILE A 67 13.67 0.04 17.01
CA ILE A 67 13.47 1.01 18.08
C ILE A 67 14.77 1.81 18.24
N ALA A 68 14.72 3.10 17.92
CA ALA A 68 15.87 4.00 18.02
C ALA A 68 15.91 4.69 19.40
N LEU A 69 17.03 4.57 20.13
CA LEU A 69 17.28 5.35 21.35
C LEU A 69 18.19 6.53 20.99
N ILE A 70 17.65 7.75 20.99
CA ILE A 70 18.37 8.92 20.49
C ILE A 70 18.81 9.81 21.65
N ASN A 71 20.12 9.95 21.82
CA ASN A 71 20.72 10.95 22.70
C ASN A 71 21.00 12.23 21.90
N ILE A 72 20.34 13.33 22.25
CA ILE A 72 20.51 14.62 21.58
C ILE A 72 21.40 15.47 22.48
N LYS A 73 22.65 15.69 22.06
CA LYS A 73 23.54 16.66 22.71
C LYS A 73 23.12 18.09 22.32
N PRO A 74 23.51 19.13 23.09
CA PRO A 74 23.25 20.51 22.69
C PRO A 74 23.81 20.75 21.28
N LEU A 75 22.92 21.12 20.37
CA LEU A 75 23.23 21.44 18.97
C LEU A 75 23.81 22.85 18.85
#